data_AF-A0A7X5LKI2-F1
#
_entry.id   AF-A0A7X5LKI2-F1
#
_cell.length_a   1.000
_cell.length_b   1.000
_cell.length_c   1.000
_cell.angle_alpha   90.00
_cell.angle_beta   90.00
_cell.angle_gamma   90.00
#
_symmetry.space_group_name_H-M   'P 1'
#
loop_
_entity.id
_entity.type
_entity.pdbx_description
1 polymer ?
#
loop_
_entity_poly.entity_id
_entity_poly.type
_entity_poly.pdbx_seq_one_letter_code
_entity_poly.pdbx_strand_id
1 'polypeptide(L)'
;MSNHTHVVLHVDKQKAEALSHEEVLRRWHKLHKGTLLTRKYVDVRMRNTMSEAERDSVILCANIYRKRLHDISWFMRHLNEYIARMANKEDECTGRFWEGRFKSQALLDEAALLACMAYVDLNPIRAGKAATPEKAAYTSVKRRIKAAKNNQQPRKLMPFTGNQRTTNVKGLPFVLADYLALVEHTGRQLRCDKPGVIPSHCAPLLQRTGLQLDCWDKLVNGIESEFSTRISVAITHSKLAG
;
A
#
# COMPACT_ATOMS: atom_id res chain seq x y z
N MET A 1 -11.22 -8.88 -20.90
CA MET A 1 -10.06 -8.96 -19.99
C MET A 1 -10.10 -7.77 -19.03
N SER A 2 -9.93 -7.95 -17.71
CA SER A 2 -9.76 -6.78 -16.82
C SER A 2 -8.32 -6.26 -16.95
N ASN A 3 -8.12 -5.26 -17.80
CA ASN A 3 -6.84 -4.70 -18.24
C ASN A 3 -6.47 -3.39 -17.52
N HIS A 4 -7.07 -3.13 -16.34
CA HIS A 4 -6.83 -1.92 -15.56
C HIS A 4 -6.01 -2.19 -14.30
N THR A 5 -5.16 -1.22 -13.94
CA THR A 5 -4.46 -1.19 -12.66
C THR A 5 -5.09 -0.12 -11.78
N HIS A 6 -5.49 -0.49 -10.57
CA HIS A 6 -6.03 0.43 -9.57
C HIS A 6 -5.07 0.50 -8.38
N VAL A 7 -4.67 1.71 -7.99
CA VAL A 7 -3.71 1.92 -6.90
C VAL A 7 -4.21 3.07 -6.03
N VAL A 8 -4.19 2.85 -4.71
CA VAL A 8 -4.34 3.92 -3.72
C VAL A 8 -2.94 4.33 -3.27
N LEU A 9 -2.60 5.60 -3.46
CA LEU A 9 -1.28 6.16 -3.15
C LEU A 9 -1.39 7.17 -2.02
N HIS A 10 -0.40 7.15 -1.13
CA HIS A 10 -0.19 8.22 -0.16
C HIS A 10 1.07 9.00 -0.58
N VAL A 11 0.86 10.27 -0.95
CA VAL A 11 1.91 11.18 -1.42
C VAL A 11 2.52 11.91 -0.22
N ASP A 12 3.72 11.50 0.17
CA ASP A 12 4.40 12.03 1.36
C ASP A 12 5.43 13.12 0.99
N LYS A 13 4.92 14.33 0.74
CA LYS A 13 5.75 15.48 0.35
C LYS A 13 6.81 15.82 1.41
N GLN A 14 6.40 15.87 2.67
CA GLN A 14 7.30 16.18 3.80
C GLN A 14 8.44 15.16 3.89
N LYS A 15 8.14 13.86 3.73
CA LYS A 15 9.17 12.82 3.72
C LYS A 15 10.16 13.02 2.57
N ALA A 16 9.71 13.43 1.39
CA ALA A 16 10.60 13.71 0.26
C ALA A 16 11.44 14.98 0.48
N GLU A 17 10.86 16.01 1.10
CA GLU A 17 11.54 17.27 1.46
C GLU A 17 12.62 17.09 2.52
N ALA A 18 12.40 16.18 3.47
CA ALA A 18 13.38 15.84 4.50
C ALA A 18 14.59 15.04 3.98
N LEU A 19 14.56 14.52 2.75
CA LEU A 19 15.69 13.75 2.20
C LEU A 19 16.86 14.65 1.83
N SER A 20 18.06 14.22 2.19
CA SER A 20 19.30 14.82 1.68
C SER A 20 19.43 14.65 0.15
N HIS A 21 20.27 15.47 -0.50
CA HIS A 21 20.51 15.35 -1.95
C HIS A 21 21.03 13.97 -2.33
N GLU A 22 21.99 13.43 -1.57
CA GLU A 22 22.52 12.09 -1.78
C GLU A 22 21.42 11.03 -1.71
N GLU A 23 20.54 11.12 -0.71
CA GLU A 23 19.43 10.20 -0.52
C GLU A 23 18.42 10.21 -1.68
N VAL A 24 18.13 11.40 -2.23
CA VAL A 24 17.29 11.55 -3.42
C VAL A 24 17.96 10.88 -4.62
N LEU A 25 19.26 11.15 -4.83
CA LEU A 25 20.02 10.56 -5.94
C LEU A 25 20.10 9.04 -5.84
N ARG A 26 20.41 8.49 -4.66
CA ARG A 26 20.44 7.03 -4.43
C ARG A 26 19.11 6.38 -4.74
N ARG A 27 17.99 7.03 -4.39
CA ARG A 27 16.64 6.53 -4.74
C ARG A 27 16.38 6.60 -6.23
N TRP A 28 16.74 7.71 -6.88
CA TRP A 28 16.62 7.88 -8.32
C TRP A 28 17.44 6.84 -9.09
N HIS A 29 18.66 6.55 -8.65
CA HIS A 29 19.57 5.58 -9.27
C HIS A 29 19.11 4.12 -9.18
N LYS A 30 18.13 3.80 -8.31
CA LYS A 30 17.51 2.47 -8.29
C LYS A 30 16.63 2.20 -9.51
N LEU A 31 16.12 3.26 -10.15
CA LEU A 31 15.22 3.17 -11.31
C LEU A 31 15.92 3.66 -12.58
N HIS A 32 16.89 4.57 -12.45
CA HIS A 32 17.58 5.21 -13.56
C HIS A 32 19.07 4.95 -13.47
N LYS A 33 19.74 4.90 -14.63
CA LYS A 33 21.20 4.79 -14.66
C LYS A 33 21.90 5.94 -13.92
N GLY A 34 21.34 7.15 -13.90
CA GLY A 34 22.00 8.34 -13.38
C GLY A 34 23.05 8.90 -14.35
N THR A 35 23.33 10.20 -14.25
CA THR A 35 24.37 10.88 -15.03
C THR A 35 25.76 10.70 -14.41
N LEU A 36 26.82 10.99 -15.17
CA LEU A 36 28.21 10.96 -14.67
C LEU A 36 28.36 11.76 -13.36
N LEU A 37 27.93 13.03 -13.35
CA LEU A 37 28.05 13.89 -12.17
C LEU A 37 27.23 13.39 -10.98
N THR A 38 26.01 12.91 -11.20
CA THR A 38 25.19 12.38 -10.09
C THR A 38 25.79 11.10 -9.49
N ARG A 39 26.41 10.25 -10.31
CA ARG A 39 27.14 9.05 -9.82
C ARG A 39 28.41 9.46 -9.07
N LYS A 40 29.19 10.39 -9.63
CA LYS A 40 30.38 10.98 -8.99
C LYS A 40 30.02 11.58 -7.63
N TYR A 41 28.89 12.26 -7.54
CA TYR A 41 28.41 12.83 -6.28
C TYR A 41 28.01 11.74 -5.27
N VAL A 42 27.34 10.65 -5.66
CA VAL A 42 26.92 9.61 -4.72
C VAL A 42 28.09 8.79 -4.17
N ASP A 43 29.22 8.73 -4.87
CA ASP A 43 30.47 8.17 -4.39
C ASP A 43 31.25 9.21 -3.56
N VAL A 44 31.49 8.92 -2.28
CA VAL A 44 32.16 9.85 -1.35
C VAL A 44 33.58 10.19 -1.78
N ARG A 45 34.34 9.23 -2.32
CA ARG A 45 35.73 9.46 -2.74
C ARG A 45 35.78 10.41 -3.92
N MET A 46 34.86 10.21 -4.86
CA MET A 46 34.75 11.01 -6.06
C MET A 46 34.09 12.38 -5.82
N ARG A 47 33.16 12.49 -4.85
CA ARG A 47 32.54 13.77 -4.46
C ARG A 47 33.57 14.80 -4.00
N ASN A 48 34.61 14.34 -3.29
CA ASN A 48 35.67 15.21 -2.78
C ASN A 48 36.51 15.84 -3.90
N THR A 49 36.58 15.20 -5.07
CA THR A 49 37.29 15.72 -6.26
C THR A 49 36.40 16.54 -7.19
N MET A 50 35.14 16.77 -6.83
CA MET A 50 34.24 17.61 -7.63
C MET A 50 34.51 19.09 -7.42
N SER A 51 34.47 19.86 -8.52
CA SER A 51 34.46 21.32 -8.44
C SER A 51 33.14 21.83 -7.85
N GLU A 52 33.13 23.09 -7.41
CA GLU A 52 31.91 23.75 -6.92
C GLU A 52 30.80 23.76 -7.98
N ALA A 53 31.12 24.18 -9.21
CA ALA A 53 30.16 24.19 -10.32
C ALA A 53 29.58 22.80 -10.65
N GLU A 54 30.40 21.74 -10.55
CA GLU A 54 29.90 20.36 -10.70
C GLU A 54 28.92 19.98 -9.59
N ARG A 55 29.21 20.37 -8.34
CA ARG A 55 28.34 20.08 -7.18
C ARG A 55 27.02 20.84 -7.29
N ASP A 56 27.06 22.11 -7.66
CA ASP A 56 25.87 22.93 -7.86
C ASP A 56 24.96 22.36 -8.94
N SER A 57 25.54 21.94 -10.06
CA SER A 57 24.81 21.26 -11.13
C SER A 57 24.11 19.99 -10.65
N VAL A 58 24.76 19.21 -9.77
CA VAL A 58 24.14 18.02 -9.16
C VAL A 58 23.04 18.39 -8.16
N ILE A 59 23.22 19.43 -7.36
CA ILE A 59 22.19 19.91 -6.41
C ILE A 59 20.93 20.35 -7.16
N LEU A 60 21.07 21.09 -8.26
CA LEU A 60 19.95 21.46 -9.13
C LEU A 60 19.22 20.21 -9.67
N CYS A 61 19.98 19.21 -10.15
CA CYS A 61 19.41 17.94 -10.58
C CYS A 61 18.68 17.19 -9.44
N ALA A 62 19.28 17.13 -8.26
CA ALA A 62 18.69 16.47 -7.09
C ALA A 62 17.39 17.16 -6.65
N ASN A 63 17.32 18.49 -6.72
CA ASN A 63 16.10 19.25 -6.43
C ASN A 63 14.97 18.91 -7.41
N ILE A 64 15.27 18.74 -8.69
CA ILE A 64 14.30 18.28 -9.69
C ILE A 64 13.82 16.86 -9.33
N TYR A 65 14.73 15.94 -9.04
CA TYR A 65 14.37 14.56 -8.70
C TYR A 65 13.56 14.48 -7.41
N ARG A 66 13.86 15.33 -6.42
CA ARG A 66 13.09 15.42 -5.17
C ARG A 66 11.64 15.75 -5.44
N LYS A 67 11.35 16.76 -6.28
CA LYS A 67 9.98 17.10 -6.70
C LYS A 67 9.28 15.90 -7.36
N ARG A 68 10.00 15.12 -8.16
CA ARG A 68 9.47 13.94 -8.85
C ARG A 68 9.16 12.77 -7.91
N LEU A 69 9.79 12.67 -6.75
CA LEU A 69 9.55 11.59 -5.78
C LEU A 69 8.13 11.65 -5.16
N HIS A 70 7.50 12.82 -5.18
CA HIS A 70 6.14 13.02 -4.68
C HIS A 70 5.19 13.51 -5.79
N ASP A 71 5.50 13.20 -7.06
CA ASP A 71 4.67 13.53 -8.22
C ASP A 71 4.00 12.26 -8.77
N ILE A 72 2.66 12.26 -8.80
CA ILE A 72 1.86 11.11 -9.23
C ILE A 72 2.08 10.80 -10.72
N SER A 73 2.27 11.80 -11.56
CA SER A 73 2.50 11.60 -13.00
C SER A 73 3.84 10.92 -13.25
N TRP A 74 4.88 11.27 -12.49
CA TRP A 74 6.16 10.57 -12.53
C TRP A 74 6.05 9.15 -11.99
N PHE A 75 5.31 8.93 -10.90
CA PHE A 75 5.04 7.57 -10.41
C PHE A 75 4.38 6.71 -11.50
N MET A 76 3.28 7.19 -12.09
CA MET A 76 2.54 6.47 -13.13
C MET A 76 3.37 6.26 -14.39
N ARG A 77 4.21 7.23 -14.80
CA ARG A 77 5.13 7.07 -15.92
C ARG A 77 6.05 5.86 -15.72
N HIS A 78 6.72 5.76 -14.57
CA HIS A 78 7.65 4.66 -14.32
C HIS A 78 6.93 3.31 -14.22
N LEU A 79 5.77 3.26 -13.58
CA LEU A 79 4.97 2.05 -13.46
C LEU A 79 4.51 1.55 -14.85
N ASN A 80 3.90 2.45 -15.62
CA ASN A 80 3.31 2.12 -16.90
C ASN A 80 4.37 1.75 -17.95
N GLU A 81 5.49 2.47 -17.98
CA GLU A 81 6.59 2.18 -18.90
C GLU A 81 7.19 0.79 -18.62
N TYR A 82 7.43 0.45 -17.35
CA TYR A 82 7.97 -0.85 -16.99
C TYR A 82 7.03 -1.99 -17.41
N ILE A 83 5.73 -1.87 -17.09
CA ILE A 83 4.73 -2.89 -17.46
C ILE A 83 4.62 -3.02 -18.98
N ALA A 84 4.56 -1.89 -19.71
CA ALA A 84 4.46 -1.91 -21.16
C ALA A 84 5.66 -2.60 -21.83
N ARG A 85 6.89 -2.32 -21.35
CA ARG A 85 8.10 -2.99 -21.85
C ARG A 85 8.08 -4.48 -21.58
N MET A 86 7.66 -4.88 -20.38
CA MET A 86 7.60 -6.30 -20.00
C MET A 86 6.55 -7.06 -20.82
N ALA A 87 5.34 -6.50 -20.98
CA ALA A 87 4.27 -7.11 -21.75
C ALA A 87 4.61 -7.20 -23.23
N ASN A 88 5.11 -6.12 -23.84
CA ASN A 88 5.54 -6.15 -25.24
C ASN A 88 6.65 -7.18 -25.48
N LYS A 89 7.56 -7.37 -24.51
CA LYS A 89 8.60 -8.39 -24.59
C LYS A 89 8.03 -9.80 -24.46
N GLU A 90 7.07 -10.02 -23.55
CA GLU A 90 6.38 -11.30 -23.35
C GLU A 90 5.59 -11.71 -24.59
N ASP A 91 4.95 -10.75 -25.26
CA ASP A 91 4.15 -10.95 -26.47
C ASP A 91 4.96 -10.83 -27.78
N GLU A 92 6.29 -10.70 -27.70
CA GLU A 92 7.20 -10.51 -28.85
C GLU A 92 6.78 -9.40 -29.83
N CYS A 93 6.15 -8.34 -29.32
CA CYS A 93 5.60 -7.25 -30.11
C CYS A 93 6.21 -5.89 -29.76
N THR A 94 5.84 -4.86 -30.53
CA THR A 94 6.20 -3.47 -30.26
C THR A 94 4.96 -2.59 -30.36
N GLY A 95 5.02 -1.41 -29.75
CA GLY A 95 3.94 -0.43 -29.82
C GLY A 95 3.29 -0.14 -28.47
N ARG A 96 2.06 0.38 -28.53
CA ARG A 96 1.38 0.99 -27.40
C ARG A 96 0.61 -0.06 -26.58
N PHE A 97 1.06 -0.28 -25.34
CA PHE A 97 0.38 -1.19 -24.40
C PHE A 97 -0.85 -0.55 -23.71
N TRP A 98 -0.78 0.74 -23.34
CA TRP A 98 -1.85 1.41 -22.59
C TRP A 98 -2.76 2.26 -23.48
N GLU A 99 -4.07 2.07 -23.38
CA GLU A 99 -5.11 2.74 -24.20
C GLU A 99 -5.19 4.27 -23.99
N GLY A 100 -4.77 4.80 -22.84
CA GLY A 100 -4.99 6.21 -22.49
C GLY A 100 -4.11 6.75 -21.37
N ARG A 101 -4.37 8.03 -21.01
CA ARG A 101 -3.80 8.65 -19.80
C ARG A 101 -4.43 8.02 -18.55
N PHE A 102 -3.69 8.00 -17.45
CA PHE A 102 -4.25 7.59 -16.16
C PHE A 102 -5.27 8.62 -15.67
N LYS A 103 -6.23 8.16 -14.86
CA LYS A 103 -7.12 9.03 -14.08
C LYS A 103 -6.66 9.02 -12.63
N SER A 104 -6.69 10.17 -11.98
CA SER A 104 -6.33 10.32 -10.57
C SER A 104 -7.37 11.19 -9.87
N GLN A 105 -7.80 10.74 -8.70
CA GLN A 105 -8.77 11.43 -7.86
C GLN A 105 -8.15 11.62 -6.48
N ALA A 106 -8.15 12.85 -5.97
CA ALA A 106 -7.76 13.12 -4.59
C ALA A 106 -8.83 12.59 -3.64
N LEU A 107 -8.40 11.90 -2.58
CA LEU A 107 -9.25 11.41 -1.50
C LEU A 107 -9.13 12.42 -0.36
N LEU A 108 -10.21 13.16 -0.11
CA LEU A 108 -10.18 14.36 0.75
C LEU A 108 -10.44 14.06 2.23
N ASP A 109 -10.99 12.89 2.53
CA ASP A 109 -11.32 12.48 3.89
C ASP A 109 -11.15 10.96 4.08
N GLU A 110 -11.28 10.52 5.33
CA GLU A 110 -11.12 9.14 5.76
C GLU A 110 -12.19 8.20 5.18
N ALA A 111 -13.43 8.69 5.01
CA ALA A 111 -14.52 7.90 4.45
C ALA A 111 -14.28 7.61 2.96
N ALA A 112 -13.87 8.63 2.20
CA ALA A 112 -13.45 8.53 0.81
C ALA A 112 -12.25 7.58 0.65
N LEU A 113 -11.30 7.63 1.59
CA LEU A 113 -10.17 6.71 1.62
C LEU A 113 -10.61 5.25 1.82
N LEU A 114 -11.44 4.98 2.83
CA LEU A 114 -11.96 3.64 3.11
C LEU A 114 -12.79 3.10 1.95
N ALA A 115 -13.69 3.92 1.39
CA ALA A 115 -14.50 3.56 0.23
C ALA A 115 -13.64 3.25 -0.99
N CYS A 116 -12.61 4.05 -1.27
CA CYS A 116 -11.69 3.82 -2.38
C CYS A 116 -10.87 2.54 -2.17
N MET A 117 -10.33 2.31 -0.97
CA MET A 117 -9.60 1.09 -0.63
C MET A 117 -10.48 -0.15 -0.81
N ALA A 118 -11.70 -0.15 -0.27
CA ALA A 118 -12.65 -1.25 -0.44
C ALA A 118 -13.04 -1.45 -1.91
N TYR A 119 -13.28 -0.37 -2.65
CA TYR A 119 -13.52 -0.42 -4.09
C TYR A 119 -12.37 -1.13 -4.82
N VAL A 120 -11.12 -0.76 -4.55
CA VAL A 120 -9.96 -1.36 -5.23
C VAL A 120 -9.80 -2.84 -4.87
N ASP A 121 -9.94 -3.19 -3.60
CA ASP A 121 -9.79 -4.58 -3.14
C ASP A 121 -10.93 -5.50 -3.61
N LEU A 122 -12.12 -4.94 -3.89
CA LEU A 122 -13.27 -5.67 -4.46
C LEU A 122 -13.28 -5.73 -5.99
N ASN A 123 -12.34 -5.07 -6.69
CA ASN A 123 -12.29 -5.10 -8.16
C ASN A 123 -12.23 -6.51 -8.75
N PRO A 124 -11.37 -7.44 -8.26
CA PRO A 124 -11.34 -8.79 -8.80
C PRO A 124 -12.64 -9.55 -8.58
N ILE A 125 -13.37 -9.24 -7.52
CA ILE A 125 -14.66 -9.85 -7.22
C ILE A 125 -15.69 -9.33 -8.23
N ARG A 126 -15.83 -8.00 -8.38
CA ARG A 126 -16.70 -7.37 -9.39
C ARG A 126 -16.41 -7.78 -10.82
N ALA A 127 -15.15 -8.07 -11.15
CA ALA A 127 -14.74 -8.53 -12.47
C ALA A 127 -14.98 -10.04 -12.69
N GLY A 128 -15.54 -10.75 -11.71
CA GLY A 128 -15.72 -12.21 -11.76
C GLY A 128 -14.41 -13.01 -11.71
N LYS A 129 -13.28 -12.38 -11.40
CA LYS A 129 -11.96 -13.01 -11.35
C LYS A 129 -11.66 -13.73 -10.04
N ALA A 130 -12.45 -13.47 -9.00
CA ALA A 130 -12.36 -14.15 -7.72
C ALA A 130 -13.73 -14.19 -7.03
N ALA A 131 -14.02 -15.27 -6.32
CA ALA A 131 -15.26 -15.38 -5.55
C ALA A 131 -15.19 -14.64 -4.19
N THR A 132 -14.01 -14.55 -3.59
CA THR A 132 -13.83 -13.92 -2.26
C THR A 132 -12.53 -13.08 -2.17
N PRO A 133 -12.51 -12.04 -1.31
CA PRO A 133 -11.34 -11.15 -1.13
C PRO A 133 -10.03 -11.87 -0.82
N GLU A 134 -10.07 -12.90 0.03
CA GLU A 134 -8.90 -13.69 0.44
C GLU A 134 -8.33 -14.57 -0.68
N LYS A 135 -9.13 -14.91 -1.69
CA LYS A 135 -8.70 -15.68 -2.85
C LYS A 135 -8.18 -14.79 -3.97
N ALA A 136 -8.66 -13.55 -4.08
CA ALA A 136 -8.30 -12.59 -5.13
C ALA A 136 -6.78 -12.35 -5.25
N ALA A 137 -6.20 -12.65 -6.41
CA ALA A 137 -4.79 -12.42 -6.66
C ALA A 137 -4.46 -10.92 -6.68
N TYR A 138 -3.23 -10.59 -6.24
CA TYR A 138 -2.65 -9.23 -6.35
C TYR A 138 -3.40 -8.08 -5.65
N THR A 139 -4.21 -8.36 -4.62
CA THR A 139 -4.91 -7.33 -3.82
C THR A 139 -4.19 -6.98 -2.52
N SER A 140 -4.49 -5.79 -1.98
CA SER A 140 -3.98 -5.34 -0.68
C SER A 140 -4.68 -6.08 0.45
N VAL A 141 -5.99 -6.30 0.36
CA VAL A 141 -6.77 -7.06 1.34
C VAL A 141 -6.22 -8.48 1.55
N LYS A 142 -5.87 -9.20 0.47
CA LYS A 142 -5.28 -10.54 0.60
C LYS A 142 -3.93 -10.51 1.31
N ARG A 143 -3.08 -9.52 1.01
CA ARG A 143 -1.78 -9.34 1.67
C ARG A 143 -1.94 -9.03 3.15
N ARG A 144 -2.93 -8.19 3.50
CA ARG A 144 -3.27 -7.84 4.87
C ARG A 144 -3.78 -9.05 5.66
N ILE A 145 -4.71 -9.83 5.09
CA ILE A 145 -5.20 -11.08 5.69
C ILE A 145 -4.06 -12.06 5.92
N LYS A 146 -3.18 -12.27 4.93
CA LYS A 146 -2.04 -13.18 5.06
C LYS A 146 -1.09 -12.76 6.19
N ALA A 147 -0.80 -11.47 6.33
CA ALA A 147 0.05 -10.97 7.40
C ALA A 147 -0.65 -11.08 8.77
N ALA A 148 -1.94 -10.75 8.84
CA ALA A 148 -2.73 -10.80 10.07
C ALA A 148 -2.83 -12.21 10.67
N LYS A 149 -2.93 -13.26 9.84
CA LYS A 149 -2.88 -14.66 10.28
C LYS A 149 -1.61 -15.01 11.06
N ASN A 150 -0.53 -14.26 10.84
CA ASN A 150 0.75 -14.42 11.54
C ASN A 150 0.98 -13.32 12.59
N ASN A 151 -0.08 -12.60 13.01
CA ASN A 151 0.00 -11.44 13.91
C ASN A 151 0.96 -10.34 13.42
N GLN A 152 1.00 -10.10 12.11
CA GLN A 152 1.91 -9.15 11.45
C GLN A 152 1.18 -8.14 10.57
N GLN A 153 1.83 -7.01 10.30
CA GLN A 153 1.43 -6.04 9.27
C GLN A 153 2.31 -6.22 8.01
N PRO A 154 1.75 -6.08 6.81
CA PRO A 154 2.52 -6.22 5.57
C PRO A 154 3.49 -5.05 5.36
N ARG A 155 4.80 -5.33 5.24
CA ARG A 155 5.88 -4.32 5.13
C ARG A 155 5.75 -3.31 3.98
N LYS A 156 5.08 -3.68 2.89
CA LYS A 156 4.95 -2.85 1.67
C LYS A 156 3.64 -2.05 1.60
N LEU A 157 2.79 -2.13 2.62
CA LEU A 157 1.56 -1.34 2.70
C LEU A 157 1.61 -0.45 3.93
N MET A 158 0.87 0.65 3.89
CA MET A 158 0.68 1.47 5.08
C MET A 158 -0.01 0.64 6.18
N PRO A 159 0.56 0.58 7.39
CA PRO A 159 0.00 -0.22 8.48
C PRO A 159 -1.31 0.41 8.98
N PHE A 160 -2.21 -0.42 9.50
CA PHE A 160 -3.33 0.06 10.30
C PHE A 160 -2.85 0.33 11.72
N THR A 161 -3.08 1.54 12.23
CA THR A 161 -2.67 1.98 13.58
C THR A 161 -3.84 2.00 14.56
N GLY A 162 -5.07 1.74 14.10
CA GLY A 162 -6.26 1.85 14.93
C GLY A 162 -6.57 3.29 15.33
N ASN A 163 -7.46 3.43 16.32
CA ASN A 163 -7.97 4.73 16.79
C ASN A 163 -6.98 5.47 17.72
N GLN A 164 -5.87 4.82 18.09
CA GLN A 164 -4.88 5.42 18.98
C GLN A 164 -3.84 6.22 18.20
N ARG A 165 -3.93 7.55 18.28
CA ARG A 165 -2.91 8.49 17.77
C ARG A 165 -1.62 8.49 18.62
N THR A 166 -1.49 7.60 19.61
CA THR A 166 -0.42 7.61 20.62
C THR A 166 0.93 7.11 20.11
N THR A 167 0.97 6.45 18.94
CA THR A 167 2.24 6.02 18.33
C THR A 167 2.70 7.04 17.29
N ASN A 168 3.97 7.48 17.35
CA ASN A 168 4.65 8.25 16.29
C ASN A 168 4.76 7.51 14.93
N VAL A 169 4.05 6.39 14.77
CA VAL A 169 4.05 5.56 13.58
C VAL A 169 3.01 6.08 12.60
N LYS A 170 3.46 6.57 11.45
CA LYS A 170 2.58 6.97 10.35
C LYS A 170 1.81 5.76 9.81
N GLY A 171 0.49 5.83 9.84
CA GLY A 171 -0.38 4.72 9.42
C GLY A 171 -1.81 5.15 9.10
N LEU A 172 -2.63 4.16 8.74
CA LEU A 172 -4.06 4.31 8.52
C LEU A 172 -4.77 4.30 9.89
N PRO A 173 -5.52 5.35 10.26
CA PRO A 173 -6.14 5.49 11.58
C PRO A 173 -7.42 4.65 11.71
N PHE A 174 -7.38 3.39 11.24
CA PHE A 174 -8.50 2.46 11.29
C PHE A 174 -8.05 1.15 11.89
N VAL A 175 -8.99 0.41 12.48
CA VAL A 175 -8.75 -0.97 12.91
C VAL A 175 -8.87 -1.89 11.70
N LEU A 176 -7.94 -2.84 11.55
CA LEU A 176 -7.96 -3.78 10.42
C LEU A 176 -9.24 -4.62 10.40
N ALA A 177 -9.74 -5.05 11.56
CA ALA A 177 -10.96 -5.84 11.67
C ALA A 177 -12.18 -5.09 11.09
N ASP A 178 -12.34 -3.81 11.45
CA ASP A 178 -13.43 -2.96 10.95
C ASP A 178 -13.32 -2.76 9.44
N TYR A 179 -12.10 -2.56 8.93
CA TYR A 179 -11.88 -2.48 7.48
C TYR A 179 -12.25 -3.79 6.75
N LEU A 180 -11.92 -4.95 7.32
CA LEU A 180 -12.31 -6.24 6.73
C LEU A 180 -13.84 -6.45 6.77
N ALA A 181 -14.50 -6.03 7.84
CA ALA A 181 -15.96 -6.03 7.93
C ALA A 181 -16.61 -5.13 6.87
N LEU A 182 -16.06 -3.92 6.67
CA LEU A 182 -16.49 -3.00 5.62
C LEU A 182 -16.35 -3.64 4.22
N VAL A 183 -15.21 -4.26 3.92
CA VAL A 183 -14.97 -4.94 2.63
C VAL A 183 -15.99 -6.06 2.40
N GLU A 184 -16.25 -6.86 3.42
CA GLU A 184 -17.22 -7.95 3.34
C GLU A 184 -18.65 -7.45 3.11
N HIS A 185 -19.09 -6.47 3.90
CA HIS A 185 -20.42 -5.87 3.77
C HIS A 185 -20.60 -5.23 2.39
N THR A 186 -19.62 -4.44 1.95
CA THR A 186 -19.63 -3.80 0.63
C THR A 186 -19.66 -4.85 -0.48
N GLY A 187 -18.88 -5.93 -0.37
CA GLY A 187 -18.81 -6.99 -1.38
C GLY A 187 -20.09 -7.82 -1.49
N ARG A 188 -20.87 -7.94 -0.41
CA ARG A 188 -22.19 -8.60 -0.41
C ARG A 188 -23.31 -7.73 -0.96
N GLN A 189 -23.21 -6.42 -0.80
CA GLN A 189 -24.18 -5.46 -1.32
C GLN A 189 -23.98 -5.10 -2.80
N LEU A 190 -22.92 -5.61 -3.44
CA LEU A 190 -22.80 -5.55 -4.89
C LEU A 190 -24.04 -6.22 -5.50
N ARG A 191 -24.75 -5.52 -6.40
CA ARG A 191 -26.07 -5.96 -6.89
C ARG A 191 -25.99 -7.38 -7.48
N CYS A 192 -26.94 -8.23 -7.09
CA CYS A 192 -27.05 -9.64 -7.49
C CYS A 192 -27.25 -9.86 -8.99
N ASP A 193 -27.66 -8.82 -9.73
CA ASP A 193 -27.89 -8.84 -11.18
C ASP A 193 -26.60 -8.66 -12.01
N LYS A 194 -25.45 -8.40 -11.36
CA LYS A 194 -24.15 -8.29 -12.02
C LYS A 194 -23.21 -9.43 -11.59
N PRO A 195 -22.33 -9.91 -12.47
CA PRO A 195 -21.27 -10.83 -12.07
C PRO A 195 -20.44 -10.19 -10.95
N GLY A 196 -20.03 -10.99 -9.95
CA GLY A 196 -19.08 -10.54 -8.93
C GLY A 196 -19.66 -10.07 -7.60
N VAL A 197 -20.56 -10.86 -7.00
CA VAL A 197 -21.09 -10.64 -5.64
C VAL A 197 -20.48 -11.68 -4.69
N ILE A 198 -20.14 -11.28 -3.46
CA ILE A 198 -19.79 -12.25 -2.42
C ILE A 198 -21.06 -13.03 -2.04
N PRO A 199 -21.13 -14.35 -2.25
CA PRO A 199 -22.37 -15.09 -2.05
C PRO A 199 -22.89 -14.98 -0.61
N SER A 200 -24.20 -14.74 -0.45
CA SER A 200 -24.83 -14.56 0.87
C SER A 200 -24.64 -15.76 1.79
N HIS A 201 -24.59 -16.97 1.24
CA HIS A 201 -24.37 -18.23 1.96
C HIS A 201 -22.94 -18.42 2.48
N CYS A 202 -21.95 -17.64 2.01
CA CYS A 202 -20.61 -17.70 2.57
C CYS A 202 -20.62 -17.16 4.01
N ALA A 203 -19.78 -17.69 4.90
CA ALA A 203 -19.56 -17.08 6.21
C ALA A 203 -18.91 -15.68 6.07
N PRO A 204 -19.05 -14.76 7.06
CA PRO A 204 -18.39 -13.46 7.07
C PRO A 204 -16.86 -13.56 6.93
N LEU A 205 -16.21 -12.53 6.36
CA LEU A 205 -14.77 -12.54 6.04
C LEU A 205 -13.89 -12.90 7.24
N LEU A 206 -14.18 -12.33 8.42
CA LEU A 206 -13.42 -12.60 9.64
C LEU A 206 -13.53 -14.08 10.06
N GLN A 207 -14.71 -14.69 9.91
CA GLN A 207 -14.93 -16.11 10.18
C GLN A 207 -14.20 -16.99 9.16
N ARG A 208 -14.35 -16.71 7.85
CA ARG A 208 -13.68 -17.49 6.77
C ARG A 208 -12.16 -17.46 6.89
N THR A 209 -11.62 -16.38 7.44
CA THR A 209 -10.18 -16.20 7.59
C THR A 209 -9.64 -16.72 8.92
N GLY A 210 -10.49 -17.10 9.86
CA GLY A 210 -10.08 -17.45 11.23
C GLY A 210 -9.57 -16.24 12.03
N LEU A 211 -9.95 -15.03 11.61
CA LEU A 211 -9.61 -13.76 12.28
C LEU A 211 -10.72 -13.29 13.23
N GLN A 212 -11.82 -14.03 13.32
CA GLN A 212 -12.86 -13.79 14.30
C GLN A 212 -12.27 -14.09 15.69
N LEU A 213 -12.14 -13.04 16.50
CA LEU A 213 -11.76 -13.18 17.91
C LEU A 213 -12.97 -13.76 18.65
N ASP A 214 -12.79 -14.89 19.33
CA ASP A 214 -13.83 -15.61 20.09
C ASP A 214 -14.37 -14.83 21.32
N CYS A 215 -14.20 -13.51 21.38
CA CYS A 215 -14.58 -12.67 22.53
C CYS A 215 -14.89 -11.22 22.12
N TRP A 216 -15.67 -11.00 21.05
CA TRP A 216 -16.11 -9.65 20.65
C TRP A 216 -16.81 -8.90 21.80
N ASP A 217 -17.64 -9.61 22.59
CA ASP A 217 -18.34 -9.04 23.74
C ASP A 217 -17.42 -8.67 24.92
N LYS A 218 -16.26 -9.33 25.07
CA LYS A 218 -15.27 -8.94 26.10
C LYS A 218 -14.40 -7.76 25.65
N LEU A 219 -14.21 -7.61 24.34
CA LEU A 219 -13.37 -6.55 23.76
C LEU A 219 -14.07 -5.19 23.76
N VAL A 220 -15.39 -5.17 23.56
CA VAL A 220 -16.19 -3.93 23.61
C VAL A 220 -16.37 -3.43 25.05
N ASN A 221 -16.51 -4.33 26.03
CA ASN A 221 -16.80 -3.96 27.42
C ASN A 221 -15.55 -3.71 28.29
N GLY A 222 -14.35 -4.11 27.87
CA GLY A 222 -13.10 -3.96 28.64
C GLY A 222 -12.16 -2.84 28.16
N ILE A 223 -12.53 -2.11 27.09
CA ILE A 223 -11.65 -1.12 26.43
C ILE A 223 -11.32 0.07 27.33
N GLU A 224 -12.23 0.48 28.20
CA GLU A 224 -12.08 1.71 29.00
C GLU A 224 -11.27 1.51 30.29
N SER A 225 -11.14 0.28 30.81
CA SER A 225 -10.49 0.02 32.10
C SER A 225 -9.15 -0.72 32.02
N GLU A 226 -8.87 -1.54 30.97
CA GLU A 226 -7.74 -2.48 31.02
C GLU A 226 -6.64 -2.27 29.96
N PHE A 227 -6.82 -1.39 28.98
CA PHE A 227 -5.87 -1.26 27.86
C PHE A 227 -4.77 -0.21 28.06
N SER A 228 -4.17 -0.23 29.25
CA SER A 228 -2.91 0.43 29.56
C SER A 228 -1.78 -0.61 29.59
N THR A 229 -0.98 -0.61 28.52
CA THR A 229 0.39 -1.18 28.41
C THR A 229 0.60 -2.70 28.42
N ARG A 230 1.00 -3.21 27.24
CA ARG A 230 1.69 -4.49 26.90
C ARG A 230 0.79 -5.76 27.03
N ILE A 231 0.89 -6.80 26.19
CA ILE A 231 2.00 -7.76 26.04
C ILE A 231 1.77 -8.71 24.83
N SER A 232 2.90 -9.24 24.31
CA SER A 232 3.09 -10.36 23.37
C SER A 232 2.42 -11.71 23.79
N VAL A 233 1.97 -12.49 22.81
CA VAL A 233 1.29 -13.82 22.93
C VAL A 233 2.05 -14.89 23.76
N ALA A 234 3.27 -14.63 24.22
CA ALA A 234 4.11 -15.60 24.93
C ALA A 234 3.85 -15.75 26.45
N ILE A 235 2.90 -15.04 27.08
CA ILE A 235 2.66 -15.15 28.54
C ILE A 235 1.33 -15.84 28.90
N THR A 236 0.44 -16.08 27.93
CA THR A 236 -0.90 -16.61 28.21
C THR A 236 -0.97 -18.12 28.48
N HIS A 237 0.10 -18.88 28.26
CA HIS A 237 0.09 -20.34 28.46
C HIS A 237 0.61 -20.83 29.82
N SER A 238 1.04 -19.97 30.75
CA SER A 238 1.52 -20.42 32.08
C SER A 238 0.58 -20.18 33.26
N LYS A 239 -0.67 -19.71 33.03
CA LYS A 239 -1.65 -19.47 34.11
C LYS A 239 -3.01 -20.16 33.93
N LEU A 240 -3.08 -21.16 33.03
CA LEU A 240 -4.23 -22.07 32.93
C LEU A 240 -3.93 -23.49 33.44
N ALA A 241 -2.82 -23.66 34.16
CA ALA A 241 -2.49 -24.85 34.94
C ALA A 241 -2.22 -24.43 36.39
N GLY A 242 -3.29 -24.03 37.08
CA GLY A 242 -3.31 -23.57 38.48
C GLY A 242 -4.69 -23.08 38.83
#